data_AF-A0AA88KQX7-F1
#
_entry.id   AF-A0AA88KQX7-F1
#
_cell.length_a   1.000
_cell.length_b   1.000
_cell.length_c   1.000
_cell.angle_alpha   90.00
_cell.angle_beta   90.00
_cell.angle_gamma   90.00
#
_symmetry.space_group_name_H-M   'P 1'
#
loop_
_entity.id
_entity.type
_entity.pdbx_description
1 polymer ?
#
loop_
_entity_poly.entity_id
_entity_poly.type
_entity_poly.pdbx_seq_one_letter_code
_entity_poly.pdbx_strand_id
1 'polypeptide(L)'
;MDGSQNSAEPGPSQRPRRLRVNQQQILNIFDQIDSDISDTDLLDSDEEQDDYDPRPNAGTAAVNSRESASTEGEEVDVRPPPRKGRTKVWKKKKFGKAYKSTAPSLPVPGHDEPINYFAEYLTEDFFEITANQTNLYSVQKTGKSIDTNAVEMKKFFGIHVAMGVFNLPQYRMYWGTRTRIPLIADTMNFNRFSRLRSFVHLVDNTSKDPDNLDRLWKVRPIIDIVQKKTQTISPSEHLSCDEQMVPFTGNLDIKQYIREKPCPWGIKIFVLWQKDEHAEEYKSFGLGAGMVLNLAGRLQLVKFTKLYFDNFFTSLALLERLSEMDLYGTGTIRSNRLQGAMLETDSDMKKRGRGSFCEVVVSSGDSCLVKWMDNRSVILASNMIGSGAVNKVRRWCKQTKAYLQVDQPQVVSLYNQYMGGVDKMDQML
;
A
#
# COMPACT_ATOMS: atom_id res chain seq x y z
N MET A 1 -0.43 41.36 70.10
CA MET A 1 -0.43 42.29 68.96
C MET A 1 -0.29 41.46 67.71
N ASP A 2 -1.30 41.60 66.85
CA ASP A 2 -1.48 41.13 65.47
C ASP A 2 -0.74 39.92 64.91
N GLY A 3 -1.54 39.01 64.36
CA GLY A 3 -1.12 37.87 63.55
C GLY A 3 -2.32 37.26 62.84
N SER A 4 -2.92 38.03 61.93
CA SER A 4 -4.07 37.71 61.09
C SER A 4 -3.93 36.39 60.33
N GLN A 5 -4.96 35.54 60.43
CA GLN A 5 -5.21 34.40 59.56
C GLN A 5 -5.53 34.89 58.14
N ASN A 6 -4.83 34.36 57.13
CA ASN A 6 -5.23 34.49 55.73
C ASN A 6 -5.31 33.09 55.11
N SER A 7 -6.55 32.62 54.96
CA SER A 7 -6.95 31.48 54.13
C SER A 7 -6.86 31.87 52.65
N ALA A 8 -5.98 31.23 51.89
CA ALA A 8 -5.92 31.37 50.45
C ALA A 8 -6.85 30.34 49.78
N GLU A 9 -7.92 30.81 49.14
CA GLU A 9 -8.73 30.01 48.20
C GLU A 9 -7.94 29.75 46.91
N PRO A 10 -8.04 28.55 46.30
CA PRO A 10 -7.48 28.31 44.98
C PRO A 10 -8.42 28.86 43.88
N GLY A 11 -7.92 29.78 43.07
CA GLY A 11 -8.62 30.33 41.90
C GLY A 11 -8.91 29.29 40.80
N PRO A 12 -9.83 29.60 39.87
CA PRO A 12 -10.37 28.63 38.92
C PRO A 12 -9.32 28.16 37.90
N SER A 13 -9.17 26.84 37.72
CA SER A 13 -8.29 26.27 36.71
C SER A 13 -8.78 26.63 35.30
N GLN A 14 -8.02 27.45 34.56
CA GLN A 14 -8.26 27.65 33.14
C GLN A 14 -7.91 26.35 32.39
N ARG A 15 -8.93 25.69 31.82
CA ARG A 15 -8.71 24.60 30.85
C ARG A 15 -7.97 25.17 29.63
N PRO A 16 -6.94 24.49 29.10
CA PRO A 16 -6.29 24.94 27.87
C PRO A 16 -7.31 24.98 26.72
N ARG A 17 -7.42 26.14 26.06
CA ARG A 17 -8.24 26.30 24.86
C ARG A 17 -7.73 25.32 23.80
N ARG A 18 -8.62 24.44 23.30
CA ARG A 18 -8.34 23.63 22.09
C ARG A 18 -7.97 24.58 20.96
N LEU A 19 -6.73 24.49 20.48
CA LEU A 19 -6.31 25.15 19.25
C LEU A 19 -7.18 24.61 18.10
N ARG A 20 -7.98 25.49 17.50
CA ARG A 20 -8.56 25.22 16.18
C ARG A 20 -7.45 25.40 15.17
N VAL A 21 -6.88 24.29 14.74
CA VAL A 21 -5.92 24.26 13.63
C VAL A 21 -6.72 24.54 12.34
N ASN A 22 -6.34 25.56 11.59
CA ASN A 22 -7.02 25.87 10.32
C ASN A 22 -6.49 24.96 9.19
N GLN A 23 -7.23 24.89 8.09
CA GLN A 23 -6.90 24.02 6.95
C GLN A 23 -5.49 24.30 6.39
N GLN A 24 -5.02 25.55 6.41
CA GLN A 24 -3.68 25.92 5.98
C GLN A 24 -2.58 25.43 6.93
N GLN A 25 -2.84 25.42 8.24
CA GLN A 25 -1.93 24.87 9.23
C GLN A 25 -1.86 23.35 9.15
N ILE A 26 -2.97 22.69 8.82
CA ILE A 26 -3.01 21.25 8.54
C ILE A 26 -2.17 20.95 7.29
N LEU A 27 -2.36 21.71 6.20
CA LEU A 27 -1.56 21.57 4.97
C LEU A 27 -0.06 21.80 5.22
N ASN A 28 0.30 22.83 6.02
CA ASN A 28 1.69 23.09 6.36
C ASN A 28 2.30 21.99 7.26
N ILE A 29 1.50 21.30 8.08
CA ILE A 29 1.95 20.14 8.85
C ILE A 29 2.20 18.96 7.89
N PHE A 30 1.35 18.75 6.89
CA PHE A 30 1.57 17.73 5.86
C PHE A 30 2.82 18.03 5.00
N ASP A 31 3.05 19.29 4.62
CA ASP A 31 4.27 19.70 3.88
C ASP A 31 5.55 19.53 4.71
N GLN A 32 5.49 19.72 6.04
CA GLN A 32 6.61 19.47 6.94
C GLN A 32 6.90 17.98 7.08
N ILE A 33 5.86 17.15 7.18
CA ILE A 33 5.98 15.68 7.16
C ILE A 33 6.57 15.20 5.82
N ASP A 34 6.20 15.81 4.68
CA ASP A 34 6.76 15.51 3.36
C ASP A 34 8.27 15.78 3.26
N SER A 35 8.80 16.74 4.03
CA SER A 35 10.23 17.02 4.06
C SER A 35 11.03 15.97 4.85
N ASP A 36 10.44 15.42 5.91
CA ASP A 36 11.06 14.40 6.77
C ASP A 36 10.92 12.97 6.21
N ILE A 37 9.92 12.71 5.35
CA ILE A 37 9.73 11.42 4.67
C ILE A 37 10.75 11.18 3.55
N SER A 38 11.43 12.23 3.05
CA SER A 38 12.47 12.06 2.01
C SER A 38 13.68 11.22 2.45
N ASP A 39 13.76 10.89 3.74
CA ASP A 39 14.78 10.06 4.38
C ASP A 39 14.45 8.55 4.41
N THR A 40 13.44 8.05 3.68
CA THR A 40 13.39 6.62 3.34
C THR A 40 14.55 6.27 2.41
N ASP A 41 15.64 5.82 3.03
CA ASP A 41 16.79 5.21 2.38
C ASP A 41 16.30 4.14 1.38
N LEU A 42 16.74 4.26 0.12
CA LEU A 42 16.66 3.20 -0.89
C LEU A 42 17.52 2.03 -0.40
N LEU A 43 16.96 1.19 0.48
CA LEU A 43 17.63 0.00 1.00
C LEU A 43 17.48 -1.12 -0.03
N ASP A 44 18.53 -1.30 -0.81
CA ASP A 44 18.82 -2.49 -1.61
C ASP A 44 19.16 -3.64 -0.63
N SER A 45 18.23 -4.53 -0.30
CA SER A 45 18.48 -5.70 0.55
C SER A 45 18.95 -6.91 -0.26
N ASP A 46 20.06 -6.75 -0.99
CA ASP A 46 20.77 -7.87 -1.60
C ASP A 46 22.15 -8.04 -0.93
N GLU A 47 22.17 -8.68 0.24
CA GLU A 47 23.30 -9.54 0.67
C GLU A 47 22.73 -10.75 1.44
N GLU A 48 22.75 -11.91 0.77
CA GLU A 48 22.65 -13.22 1.43
C GLU A 48 23.83 -13.37 2.39
N GLN A 49 23.54 -13.59 3.67
CA GLN A 49 24.52 -14.12 4.61
C GLN A 49 23.80 -15.06 5.60
N ASP A 50 24.05 -16.36 5.40
CA ASP A 50 23.72 -17.46 6.30
C ASP A 50 24.47 -17.32 7.62
N ASP A 51 23.74 -17.38 8.74
CA ASP A 51 23.98 -18.23 9.90
C ASP A 51 23.25 -17.65 11.12
N TYR A 52 22.08 -18.21 11.46
CA TYR A 52 21.55 -18.09 12.82
C TYR A 52 20.64 -19.28 13.18
N ASP A 53 21.18 -20.19 14.00
CA ASP A 53 20.45 -21.28 14.69
C ASP A 53 19.96 -20.77 16.05
N PRO A 54 18.64 -20.79 16.32
CA PRO A 54 18.15 -20.83 17.68
C PRO A 54 17.34 -22.11 17.91
N ARG A 55 18.01 -23.16 18.37
CA ARG A 55 17.35 -24.23 19.13
C ARG A 55 16.60 -23.63 20.33
N PRO A 56 15.43 -24.19 20.67
CA PRO A 56 15.06 -24.35 22.06
C PRO A 56 14.92 -25.83 22.40
N ASN A 57 15.62 -26.22 23.46
CA ASN A 57 15.58 -27.54 24.04
C ASN A 57 14.35 -27.69 24.96
N ALA A 58 13.67 -28.82 24.79
CA ALA A 58 12.95 -29.64 25.76
C ALA A 58 11.75 -29.06 26.57
N GLY A 59 10.60 -29.70 26.34
CA GLY A 59 9.85 -30.33 27.44
C GLY A 59 8.33 -30.17 27.43
N THR A 60 7.57 -31.00 26.69
CA THR A 60 6.67 -32.04 27.23
C THR A 60 5.64 -32.58 26.22
N ALA A 61 5.69 -33.92 26.08
CA ALA A 61 4.62 -34.89 25.78
C ALA A 61 3.65 -34.68 24.61
N ALA A 62 3.90 -35.49 23.59
CA ALA A 62 3.10 -35.86 22.43
C ALA A 62 1.61 -36.19 22.66
N VAL A 63 0.77 -35.76 21.70
CA VAL A 63 -0.26 -36.63 21.09
C VAL A 63 -0.22 -36.43 19.58
N ASN A 64 0.04 -37.53 18.87
CA ASN A 64 0.12 -37.62 17.41
C ASN A 64 -1.26 -37.43 16.76
N SER A 65 -1.38 -36.47 15.85
CA SER A 65 -2.23 -36.59 14.67
C SER A 65 -1.45 -36.07 13.47
N ARG A 66 -1.17 -36.99 12.54
CA ARG A 66 -0.48 -36.75 11.27
C ARG A 66 -1.29 -35.75 10.44
N GLU A 67 -0.76 -34.55 10.27
CA GLU A 67 -1.07 -33.69 9.12
C GLU A 67 0.24 -33.25 8.51
N SER A 68 0.41 -33.63 7.25
CA SER A 68 1.51 -33.30 6.37
C SER A 68 1.51 -31.80 6.10
N ALA A 69 2.39 -31.08 6.80
CA ALA A 69 2.76 -29.72 6.46
C ALA A 69 3.54 -29.73 5.14
N SER A 70 2.92 -29.22 4.08
CA SER A 70 3.62 -28.83 2.86
C SER A 70 4.41 -27.55 3.15
N THR A 71 5.68 -27.71 3.47
CA THR A 71 6.68 -26.65 3.39
C THR A 71 6.90 -26.35 1.91
N GLU A 72 6.07 -25.50 1.32
CA GLU A 72 6.41 -24.91 0.02
C GLU A 72 7.40 -23.78 0.29
N GLY A 73 8.62 -24.01 -0.20
CA GLY A 73 9.70 -23.04 -0.21
C GLY A 73 9.33 -21.81 -1.03
N GLU A 74 10.21 -20.81 -0.96
CA GLU A 74 10.22 -19.64 -1.84
C GLU A 74 9.60 -19.97 -3.20
N GLU A 75 8.51 -19.29 -3.56
CA GLU A 75 7.95 -19.37 -4.91
C GLU A 75 9.02 -18.86 -5.88
N VAL A 76 9.85 -19.78 -6.34
CA VAL A 76 10.70 -19.61 -7.50
C VAL A 76 9.75 -19.34 -8.65
N ASP A 77 9.78 -18.11 -9.14
CA ASP A 77 9.23 -17.67 -10.42
C ASP A 77 9.44 -18.78 -11.47
N VAL A 78 8.42 -19.64 -11.66
CA VAL A 78 8.44 -20.68 -12.69
C VAL A 78 8.26 -19.95 -14.00
N ARG A 79 9.38 -19.43 -14.50
CA ARG A 79 9.46 -18.72 -15.77
C ARG A 79 9.05 -19.69 -16.88
N PRO A 80 8.04 -19.37 -17.70
CA PRO A 80 7.99 -19.98 -19.03
C PRO A 80 9.33 -19.66 -19.74
N PRO A 81 9.83 -20.55 -20.61
CA PRO A 81 11.11 -20.34 -21.29
C PRO A 81 11.10 -18.96 -21.93
N PRO A 82 12.18 -18.16 -21.78
CA PRO A 82 12.20 -16.81 -22.32
C PRO A 82 11.89 -16.93 -23.82
N ARG A 83 10.77 -16.34 -24.26
CA ARG A 83 10.65 -15.95 -25.67
C ARG A 83 11.93 -15.22 -25.97
N LYS A 84 12.73 -15.69 -26.95
CA LYS A 84 14.02 -15.11 -27.32
C LYS A 84 13.85 -13.60 -27.48
N GLY A 85 14.09 -12.86 -26.41
CA GLY A 85 13.92 -11.41 -26.38
C GLY A 85 14.98 -10.86 -27.30
N ARG A 86 14.58 -10.08 -28.30
CA ARG A 86 15.54 -9.34 -29.11
C ARG A 86 16.42 -8.54 -28.15
N THR A 87 17.72 -8.83 -28.13
CA THR A 87 18.69 -8.05 -27.36
C THR A 87 18.53 -6.59 -27.74
N LYS A 88 18.23 -5.73 -26.76
CA LYS A 88 18.09 -4.30 -27.00
C LYS A 88 19.46 -3.71 -27.30
N VAL A 89 19.52 -2.84 -28.31
CA VAL A 89 20.74 -2.07 -28.61
C VAL A 89 20.69 -0.79 -27.79
N TRP A 90 21.75 -0.51 -27.04
CA TRP A 90 21.82 0.64 -26.13
C TRP A 90 22.78 1.71 -26.65
N LYS A 91 22.44 2.97 -26.42
CA LYS A 91 23.28 4.13 -26.77
C LYS A 91 23.51 5.00 -25.54
N LYS A 92 24.77 5.39 -25.31
CA LYS A 92 25.14 6.41 -24.32
C LYS A 92 24.78 7.78 -24.88
N LYS A 93 23.58 8.26 -24.55
CA LYS A 93 23.07 9.60 -24.92
C LYS A 93 22.03 10.03 -23.90
N LYS A 94 21.67 11.31 -23.91
CA LYS A 94 20.55 11.81 -23.10
C LYS A 94 19.20 11.33 -23.67
N PHE A 95 18.28 10.97 -22.78
CA PHE A 95 16.89 10.71 -23.18
C PHE A 95 16.23 12.02 -23.61
N GLY A 96 15.76 12.06 -24.87
CA GLY A 96 15.32 13.30 -25.52
C GLY A 96 13.83 13.37 -25.83
N LYS A 97 13.03 12.39 -25.38
CA LYS A 97 11.58 12.37 -25.65
C LYS A 97 10.89 13.33 -24.69
N ALA A 98 10.27 14.38 -25.22
CA ALA A 98 9.39 15.23 -24.44
C ALA A 98 8.13 14.43 -24.05
N TYR A 99 7.80 14.39 -22.76
CA TYR A 99 6.58 13.75 -22.28
C TYR A 99 5.42 14.74 -22.28
N LYS A 100 4.20 14.21 -22.42
CA LYS A 100 2.96 15.00 -22.44
C LYS A 100 2.28 14.98 -21.07
N SER A 101 1.38 15.94 -20.87
CA SER A 101 0.53 16.03 -19.68
C SER A 101 -0.91 16.28 -20.10
N THR A 102 -1.84 15.67 -19.37
CA THR A 102 -3.29 15.70 -19.62
C THR A 102 -4.07 15.86 -18.33
N ALA A 103 -3.43 16.38 -17.26
CA ALA A 103 -3.95 16.44 -15.90
C ALA A 103 -5.46 16.77 -15.84
N PRO A 104 -6.33 15.80 -15.47
CA PRO A 104 -7.63 16.17 -14.97
C PRO A 104 -7.46 16.89 -13.63
N SER A 105 -8.22 17.94 -13.39
CA SER A 105 -8.36 18.50 -12.05
C SER A 105 -8.91 17.40 -11.13
N LEU A 106 -8.24 17.14 -10.01
CA LEU A 106 -8.78 16.24 -8.99
C LEU A 106 -10.20 16.70 -8.63
N PRO A 107 -11.21 15.82 -8.66
CA PRO A 107 -12.54 16.20 -8.23
C PRO A 107 -12.49 16.58 -6.76
N VAL A 108 -12.95 17.80 -6.44
CA VAL A 108 -13.18 18.20 -5.05
C VAL A 108 -14.38 17.38 -4.56
N PRO A 109 -14.30 16.69 -3.40
CA PRO A 109 -15.45 15.97 -2.86
C PRO A 109 -16.62 16.94 -2.71
N GLY A 110 -17.72 16.71 -3.44
CA GLY A 110 -18.91 17.57 -3.42
C GLY A 110 -19.80 17.37 -2.20
N HIS A 111 -19.28 16.79 -1.12
CA HIS A 111 -20.06 16.48 0.08
C HIS A 111 -19.70 17.42 1.22
N ASP A 112 -20.72 18.11 1.73
CA ASP A 112 -20.58 19.02 2.88
C ASP A 112 -20.36 18.28 4.21
N GLU A 113 -20.75 16.99 4.30
CA GLU A 113 -20.63 16.17 5.51
C GLU A 113 -19.92 14.83 5.25
N PRO A 114 -18.98 14.41 6.14
CA PRO A 114 -18.23 13.15 5.99
C PRO A 114 -19.11 11.89 5.90
N ILE A 115 -20.28 11.90 6.53
CA ILE A 115 -21.20 10.76 6.50
C ILE A 115 -21.74 10.49 5.09
N ASN A 116 -21.93 11.53 4.28
CA ASN A 116 -22.40 11.39 2.91
C ASN A 116 -21.34 10.70 2.04
N TYR A 117 -20.07 11.04 2.23
CA TYR A 117 -18.95 10.35 1.58
C TYR A 117 -18.88 8.87 1.98
N PHE A 118 -19.02 8.57 3.28
CA PHE A 118 -19.04 7.18 3.76
C PHE A 118 -20.21 6.37 3.16
N ALA A 119 -21.39 6.98 3.05
CA ALA A 119 -22.59 6.36 2.48
C ALA A 119 -22.48 6.07 0.97
N GLU A 120 -21.52 6.68 0.26
CA GLU A 120 -21.23 6.33 -1.13
C GLU A 120 -20.55 4.96 -1.27
N TYR A 121 -19.88 4.50 -0.22
CA TYR A 121 -19.30 3.17 -0.15
C TYR A 121 -20.31 2.23 0.51
N LEU A 122 -20.60 2.42 1.79
CA LEU A 122 -21.49 1.52 2.53
C LEU A 122 -22.93 2.06 2.51
N THR A 123 -23.69 1.65 1.51
CA THR A 123 -25.09 2.05 1.30
C THR A 123 -26.05 1.39 2.30
N GLU A 124 -27.31 1.84 2.33
CA GLU A 124 -28.36 1.18 3.12
C GLU A 124 -28.48 -0.31 2.79
N ASP A 125 -28.56 -0.62 1.49
CA ASP A 125 -28.68 -1.98 0.97
C ASP A 125 -27.54 -2.89 1.48
N PHE A 126 -26.32 -2.36 1.60
CA PHE A 126 -25.21 -3.11 2.16
C PHE A 126 -25.49 -3.56 3.60
N PHE A 127 -26.05 -2.67 4.44
CA PHE A 127 -26.38 -3.00 5.82
C PHE A 127 -27.57 -3.96 5.92
N GLU A 128 -28.55 -3.85 5.02
CA GLU A 128 -29.67 -4.79 4.93
C GLU A 128 -29.19 -6.20 4.54
N ILE A 129 -28.38 -6.31 3.48
CA ILE A 129 -27.79 -7.57 3.04
C ILE A 129 -26.95 -8.17 4.15
N THR A 130 -26.06 -7.37 4.76
CA THR A 130 -25.20 -7.84 5.86
C THR A 130 -26.01 -8.35 7.04
N ALA A 131 -27.10 -7.66 7.42
CA ALA A 131 -27.97 -8.10 8.50
C ALA A 131 -28.66 -9.44 8.17
N ASN A 132 -29.20 -9.56 6.96
CA ASN A 132 -29.85 -10.78 6.48
C ASN A 132 -28.89 -11.97 6.47
N GLN A 133 -27.69 -11.80 5.92
CA GLN A 133 -26.68 -12.85 5.84
C GLN A 133 -26.10 -13.22 7.20
N THR A 134 -25.95 -12.25 8.10
CA THR A 134 -25.54 -12.49 9.49
C THR A 134 -26.60 -13.29 10.27
N ASN A 135 -27.88 -12.96 10.10
CA ASN A 135 -28.98 -13.73 10.67
C ASN A 135 -29.01 -15.16 10.12
N LEU A 136 -28.93 -15.32 8.79
CA LEU A 136 -28.91 -16.63 8.14
C LEU A 136 -27.74 -17.49 8.65
N TYR A 137 -26.53 -16.93 8.72
CA TYR A 137 -25.36 -17.62 9.21
C TYR A 137 -25.53 -18.10 10.67
N SER A 138 -26.11 -17.27 11.53
CA SER A 138 -26.36 -17.64 12.93
C SER A 138 -27.34 -18.82 13.05
N VAL A 139 -28.37 -18.88 12.19
CA VAL A 139 -29.29 -20.02 12.11
C VAL A 139 -28.55 -21.26 11.61
N GLN A 140 -27.75 -21.15 10.55
CA GLN A 140 -26.97 -22.26 10.01
C GLN A 140 -26.00 -22.86 11.05
N LYS A 141 -25.46 -22.04 11.96
CA LYS A 141 -24.50 -22.48 12.97
C LYS A 141 -25.11 -22.94 14.29
N THR A 142 -26.23 -22.35 14.72
CA THR A 142 -26.77 -22.56 16.07
C THR A 142 -28.23 -23.00 16.09
N GLY A 143 -28.90 -23.02 14.93
CA GLY A 143 -30.33 -23.23 14.81
C GLY A 143 -31.18 -22.03 15.24
N LYS A 144 -30.58 -20.91 15.65
CA LYS A 144 -31.29 -19.71 16.12
C LYS A 144 -30.74 -18.46 15.45
N SER A 145 -31.64 -17.56 15.09
CA SER A 145 -31.27 -16.24 14.58
C SER A 145 -30.66 -15.40 15.69
N ILE A 146 -29.60 -14.65 15.38
CA ILE A 146 -29.05 -13.62 16.23
C ILE A 146 -29.95 -12.37 16.30
N ASP A 147 -30.97 -12.29 15.43
CA ASP A 147 -31.98 -11.25 15.41
C ASP A 147 -31.37 -9.85 15.30
N THR A 148 -30.53 -9.64 14.28
CA THR A 148 -29.96 -8.33 13.92
C THR A 148 -30.76 -7.68 12.79
N ASN A 149 -30.57 -6.37 12.60
CA ASN A 149 -31.13 -5.60 11.49
C ASN A 149 -30.09 -4.59 10.94
N ALA A 150 -30.45 -3.89 9.87
CA ALA A 150 -29.56 -2.90 9.22
C ALA A 150 -29.11 -1.78 10.18
N VAL A 151 -30.00 -1.28 11.03
CA VAL A 151 -29.68 -0.24 12.02
C VAL A 151 -28.64 -0.72 13.03
N GLU A 152 -28.78 -1.96 13.49
CA GLU A 152 -27.79 -2.55 14.40
C GLU A 152 -26.45 -2.81 13.71
N MET A 153 -26.46 -3.23 12.44
CA MET A 153 -25.25 -3.36 11.64
C MET A 153 -24.55 -2.02 11.44
N LYS A 154 -25.26 -0.93 11.14
CA LYS A 154 -24.67 0.41 11.09
C LYS A 154 -23.98 0.80 12.39
N LYS A 155 -24.62 0.54 13.54
CA LYS A 155 -24.00 0.76 14.86
C LYS A 155 -22.73 -0.08 15.03
N PHE A 156 -22.78 -1.35 14.64
CA PHE A 156 -21.63 -2.25 14.71
C PHE A 156 -20.44 -1.77 13.86
N PHE A 157 -20.66 -1.36 12.61
CA PHE A 157 -19.62 -0.80 11.75
C PHE A 157 -19.14 0.57 12.25
N GLY A 158 -20.06 1.45 12.70
CA GLY A 158 -19.71 2.74 13.30
C GLY A 158 -18.84 2.61 14.56
N ILE A 159 -19.05 1.56 15.36
CA ILE A 159 -18.16 1.23 16.47
C ILE A 159 -16.75 0.89 15.96
N HIS A 160 -16.60 0.11 14.88
CA HIS A 160 -15.27 -0.20 14.32
C HIS A 160 -14.55 1.04 13.79
N VAL A 161 -15.28 1.96 13.14
CA VAL A 161 -14.73 3.26 12.73
C VAL A 161 -14.25 4.04 13.95
N ALA A 162 -15.05 4.14 15.00
CA ALA A 162 -14.66 4.81 16.24
C ALA A 162 -13.44 4.14 16.90
N MET A 163 -13.36 2.81 16.89
CA MET A 163 -12.23 2.06 17.42
C MET A 163 -10.93 2.35 16.66
N GLY A 164 -10.99 2.56 15.34
CA GLY A 164 -9.83 2.98 14.55
C GLY A 164 -9.30 4.36 14.98
N VAL A 165 -10.19 5.27 15.38
CA VAL A 165 -9.81 6.62 15.85
C VAL A 165 -9.23 6.60 17.27
N PHE A 166 -9.82 5.83 18.19
CA PHE A 166 -9.36 5.78 19.58
C PHE A 166 -8.17 4.83 19.81
N ASN A 167 -8.06 3.78 18.98
CA ASN A 167 -6.96 2.83 18.94
C ASN A 167 -6.53 2.24 20.31
N LEU A 168 -7.48 1.83 21.14
CA LEU A 168 -7.17 1.09 22.37
C LEU A 168 -6.61 -0.32 22.05
N PRO A 169 -5.61 -0.82 22.80
CA PRO A 169 -4.92 -2.08 22.49
C PRO A 169 -5.82 -3.33 22.43
N GLN A 170 -6.95 -3.32 23.15
CA GLN A 170 -7.89 -4.44 23.16
C GLN A 170 -9.33 -3.93 23.10
N TYR A 171 -10.15 -4.52 22.25
CA TYR A 171 -11.54 -4.08 22.06
C TYR A 171 -12.38 -4.15 23.36
N ARG A 172 -12.09 -5.06 24.29
CA ARG A 172 -12.82 -5.12 25.57
C ARG A 172 -12.63 -3.84 26.42
N MET A 173 -11.52 -3.13 26.24
CA MET A 173 -11.22 -1.91 27.00
C MET A 173 -12.25 -0.80 26.75
N TYR A 174 -12.87 -0.73 25.57
CA TYR A 174 -13.89 0.28 25.27
C TYR A 174 -15.10 0.22 26.22
N TRP A 175 -15.37 -0.93 26.84
CA TRP A 175 -16.43 -1.14 27.83
C TRP A 175 -15.93 -1.22 29.28
N GLY A 176 -14.62 -1.14 29.51
CA GLY A 176 -14.02 -1.27 30.84
C GLY A 176 -14.27 -0.06 31.72
N THR A 177 -14.44 -0.24 33.03
CA THR A 177 -14.82 0.85 33.95
C THR A 177 -13.91 2.09 33.90
N ARG A 178 -12.59 1.89 33.72
CA ARG A 178 -11.60 2.98 33.69
C ARG A 178 -11.29 3.51 32.28
N THR A 179 -11.57 2.70 31.25
CA THR A 179 -11.21 2.96 29.84
C THR A 179 -12.45 3.13 28.98
N ARG A 180 -13.62 3.27 29.61
CA ARG A 180 -14.92 3.35 28.95
C ARG A 180 -14.94 4.51 27.98
N ILE A 181 -15.32 4.24 26.74
CA ILE A 181 -15.62 5.26 25.75
C ILE A 181 -17.15 5.31 25.58
N PRO A 182 -17.85 6.33 26.11
CA PRO A 182 -19.32 6.42 26.07
C PRO A 182 -19.90 6.23 24.65
N LEU A 183 -19.27 6.86 23.64
CA LEU A 183 -19.68 6.73 22.24
C LEU A 183 -19.79 5.27 21.77
N ILE A 184 -18.92 4.37 22.25
CA ILE A 184 -18.95 2.95 21.89
C ILE A 184 -19.84 2.18 22.88
N ALA A 185 -19.61 2.38 24.17
CA ALA A 185 -20.18 1.55 25.21
C ALA A 185 -21.67 1.80 25.48
N ASP A 186 -22.17 2.98 25.15
CA ASP A 186 -23.60 3.33 25.22
C ASP A 186 -24.34 2.95 23.92
N THR A 187 -23.63 2.88 22.79
CA THR A 187 -24.20 2.50 21.48
C THR A 187 -24.58 1.03 21.42
N MET A 188 -23.73 0.16 21.97
CA MET A 188 -23.96 -1.29 22.02
C MET A 188 -23.25 -1.90 23.22
N ASN A 189 -23.91 -2.79 23.95
CA ASN A 189 -23.27 -3.47 25.06
C ASN A 189 -22.21 -4.50 24.57
N PHE A 190 -21.21 -4.78 25.40
CA PHE A 190 -20.09 -5.66 25.06
C PHE A 190 -20.54 -7.06 24.61
N ASN A 191 -21.50 -7.67 25.32
CA ASN A 191 -21.95 -9.02 25.01
C ASN A 191 -22.64 -9.10 23.65
N ARG A 192 -23.41 -8.07 23.28
CA ARG A 192 -24.05 -7.97 21.96
C ARG A 192 -23.01 -7.73 20.87
N PHE A 193 -22.08 -6.79 21.09
CA PHE A 193 -20.97 -6.53 20.16
C PHE A 193 -20.14 -7.79 19.92
N SER A 194 -19.72 -8.47 20.99
CA SER A 194 -18.93 -9.70 20.91
C SER A 194 -19.68 -10.83 20.19
N ARG A 195 -21.00 -10.92 20.39
CA ARG A 195 -21.83 -11.89 19.66
C ARG A 195 -21.87 -11.56 18.17
N LEU A 196 -22.21 -10.33 17.80
CA LEU A 196 -22.26 -9.91 16.38
C LEU A 196 -20.92 -10.12 15.69
N ARG A 197 -19.81 -9.78 16.36
CA ARG A 197 -18.45 -9.98 15.84
C ARG A 197 -18.13 -11.45 15.50
N SER A 198 -18.78 -12.41 16.15
CA SER A 198 -18.59 -13.85 15.88
C SER A 198 -19.48 -14.38 14.77
N PHE A 199 -20.51 -13.63 14.34
CA PHE A 199 -21.49 -14.07 13.34
C PHE A 199 -21.58 -13.18 12.10
N VAL A 200 -20.91 -12.01 12.08
CA VAL A 200 -20.96 -11.10 10.94
C VAL A 200 -20.58 -11.83 9.66
N HIS A 201 -21.45 -11.74 8.67
CA HIS A 201 -21.33 -12.51 7.43
C HIS A 201 -21.95 -11.74 6.27
N LEU A 202 -21.37 -11.84 5.07
CA LEU A 202 -21.75 -11.01 3.91
C LEU A 202 -22.43 -11.79 2.78
N VAL A 203 -22.42 -13.13 2.84
CA VAL A 203 -22.90 -14.02 1.78
C VAL A 203 -23.62 -15.22 2.37
N ASP A 204 -24.46 -15.91 1.60
CA ASP A 204 -24.98 -17.21 2.04
C ASP A 204 -23.90 -18.28 1.85
N ASN A 205 -23.59 -19.05 2.89
CA ASN A 205 -22.61 -20.13 2.76
C ASN A 205 -23.08 -21.25 1.82
N THR A 206 -24.39 -21.41 1.63
CA THR A 206 -24.97 -22.45 0.77
C THR A 206 -25.05 -22.05 -0.69
N SER A 207 -24.89 -20.74 -0.99
CA SER A 207 -24.95 -20.22 -2.36
C SER A 207 -23.59 -20.25 -3.06
N LYS A 208 -22.57 -20.93 -2.51
CA LYS A 208 -21.28 -21.02 -3.17
C LYS A 208 -21.40 -21.93 -4.38
N ASP A 209 -21.21 -21.34 -5.57
CA ASP A 209 -21.05 -22.10 -6.80
C ASP A 209 -19.86 -23.08 -6.66
N PRO A 210 -20.04 -24.39 -6.90
CA PRO A 210 -18.98 -25.38 -6.86
C PRO A 210 -17.78 -25.06 -7.75
N ASP A 211 -18.03 -24.39 -8.89
CA ASP A 211 -17.00 -24.02 -9.86
C ASP A 211 -16.32 -22.69 -9.51
N ASN A 212 -16.74 -22.03 -8.41
CA ASN A 212 -16.15 -20.77 -7.99
C ASN A 212 -14.78 -20.97 -7.32
N LEU A 213 -13.74 -20.64 -8.10
CA LEU A 213 -12.33 -20.64 -7.69
C LEU A 213 -11.93 -19.41 -6.86
N ASP A 214 -12.81 -18.43 -6.68
CA ASP A 214 -12.53 -17.22 -5.92
C ASP A 214 -12.37 -17.52 -4.42
N ARG A 215 -11.13 -17.44 -3.93
CA ARG A 215 -10.79 -17.65 -2.52
C ARG A 215 -11.34 -16.55 -1.60
N LEU A 216 -11.66 -15.38 -2.15
CA LEU A 216 -12.20 -14.22 -1.42
C LEU A 216 -13.72 -14.08 -1.51
N TRP A 217 -14.42 -15.08 -2.07
CA TRP A 217 -15.86 -14.99 -2.34
C TRP A 217 -16.72 -14.56 -1.14
N LYS A 218 -16.32 -14.93 0.09
CA LYS A 218 -17.03 -14.56 1.33
C LYS A 218 -17.00 -13.07 1.66
N VAL A 219 -15.97 -12.37 1.20
CA VAL A 219 -15.81 -10.92 1.38
C VAL A 219 -15.97 -10.17 0.07
N ARG A 220 -16.30 -10.87 -1.02
CA ARG A 220 -16.49 -10.28 -2.35
C ARG A 220 -17.51 -9.15 -2.36
N PRO A 221 -18.64 -9.18 -1.63
CA PRO A 221 -19.60 -8.07 -1.64
C PRO A 221 -18.99 -6.72 -1.21
N ILE A 222 -18.18 -6.69 -0.14
CA ILE A 222 -17.55 -5.44 0.32
C ILE A 222 -16.42 -5.01 -0.62
N ILE A 223 -15.68 -5.97 -1.18
CA ILE A 223 -14.66 -5.70 -2.19
C ILE A 223 -15.34 -5.06 -3.41
N ASP A 224 -16.40 -5.64 -3.95
CA ASP A 224 -17.12 -5.17 -5.14
C ASP A 224 -17.71 -3.76 -4.97
N ILE A 225 -18.16 -3.43 -3.75
CA ILE A 225 -18.64 -2.09 -3.40
C ILE A 225 -17.52 -1.06 -3.51
N VAL A 226 -16.39 -1.30 -2.86
CA VAL A 226 -15.20 -0.43 -2.95
C VAL A 226 -14.73 -0.38 -4.41
N GLN A 227 -14.85 -1.49 -5.14
CA GLN A 227 -14.54 -1.61 -6.57
C GLN A 227 -15.28 -0.59 -7.40
N LYS A 228 -16.60 -0.64 -7.27
CA LYS A 228 -17.51 0.13 -8.08
C LYS A 228 -17.37 1.62 -7.79
N LYS A 229 -17.17 1.98 -6.52
CA LYS A 229 -17.05 3.39 -6.14
C LYS A 229 -15.72 3.99 -6.60
N THR A 230 -14.60 3.30 -6.36
CA THR A 230 -13.27 3.78 -6.78
C THR A 230 -13.16 4.01 -8.29
N GLN A 231 -13.87 3.22 -9.11
CA GLN A 231 -13.96 3.42 -10.58
C GLN A 231 -14.64 4.73 -11.00
N THR A 232 -15.49 5.32 -10.15
CA THR A 232 -16.13 6.61 -10.45
C THR A 232 -15.19 7.79 -10.21
N ILE A 233 -14.08 7.58 -9.51
CA ILE A 233 -13.11 8.62 -9.17
C ILE A 233 -12.13 8.73 -10.33
N SER A 234 -12.08 9.90 -10.98
CA SER A 234 -11.11 10.15 -12.03
C SER A 234 -9.68 10.04 -11.46
N PRO A 235 -8.83 9.17 -12.03
CA PRO A 235 -7.48 8.99 -11.53
C PRO A 235 -6.66 10.26 -11.71
N SER A 236 -5.75 10.50 -10.76
CA SER A 236 -4.74 11.54 -10.90
C SER A 236 -3.78 11.22 -12.06
N GLU A 237 -3.13 12.24 -12.60
CA GLU A 237 -2.11 12.06 -13.63
C GLU A 237 -0.92 11.22 -13.15
N HIS A 238 -0.63 11.23 -11.84
CA HIS A 238 0.47 10.50 -11.23
C HIS A 238 -0.07 9.39 -10.32
N LEU A 239 0.29 8.15 -10.59
CA LEU A 239 -0.18 6.99 -9.83
C LEU A 239 1.00 6.10 -9.44
N SER A 240 0.99 5.63 -8.19
CA SER A 240 1.92 4.61 -7.69
C SER A 240 1.26 3.24 -7.69
N CYS A 241 2.01 2.20 -8.05
CA CYS A 241 1.63 0.80 -7.87
C CYS A 241 2.56 0.17 -6.84
N ASP A 242 1.98 -0.38 -5.79
CA ASP A 242 2.72 -1.08 -4.75
C ASP A 242 1.86 -2.17 -4.09
N GLU A 243 2.42 -2.86 -3.12
CA GLU A 243 1.73 -3.76 -2.23
C GLU A 243 1.42 -3.15 -0.85
N GLN A 244 0.32 -3.60 -0.28
CA GLN A 244 -0.07 -3.38 1.11
C GLN A 244 -0.17 -4.74 1.81
N MET A 245 0.17 -4.77 3.09
CA MET A 245 0.01 -5.95 3.94
C MET A 245 -1.14 -5.75 4.92
N VAL A 246 -2.13 -6.64 4.91
CA VAL A 246 -3.15 -6.71 5.97
C VAL A 246 -2.71 -7.74 7.01
N PRO A 247 -2.32 -7.30 8.24
CA PRO A 247 -1.79 -8.21 9.25
C PRO A 247 -2.81 -9.28 9.63
N PHE A 248 -2.42 -10.55 9.52
CA PHE A 248 -3.28 -11.67 9.87
C PHE A 248 -2.46 -12.91 10.21
N THR A 249 -2.63 -13.42 11.44
CA THR A 249 -1.89 -14.60 11.93
C THR A 249 -2.71 -15.89 11.90
N GLY A 250 -4.02 -15.81 11.68
CA GLY A 250 -4.90 -16.98 11.64
C GLY A 250 -4.68 -17.89 10.44
N ASN A 251 -5.44 -18.99 10.39
CA ASN A 251 -5.39 -19.95 9.29
C ASN A 251 -6.17 -19.41 8.10
N LEU A 252 -5.45 -19.12 7.02
CA LEU A 252 -6.02 -18.68 5.77
C LEU A 252 -5.05 -19.02 4.64
N ASP A 253 -5.55 -19.69 3.62
CA ASP A 253 -4.69 -20.24 2.57
C ASP A 253 -4.02 -19.16 1.69
N ILE A 254 -4.59 -17.95 1.62
CA ILE A 254 -4.05 -16.80 0.85
C ILE A 254 -3.03 -15.98 1.64
N LYS A 255 -2.73 -16.34 2.88
CA LYS A 255 -1.76 -15.64 3.74
C LYS A 255 -0.36 -15.84 3.17
N GLN A 256 0.43 -14.77 3.14
CA GLN A 256 1.82 -14.76 2.69
C GLN A 256 2.75 -14.28 3.80
N TYR A 257 4.01 -14.72 3.71
CA TYR A 257 5.11 -14.19 4.52
C TYR A 257 5.92 -13.21 3.67
N ILE A 258 6.03 -11.96 4.09
CA ILE A 258 6.88 -10.95 3.45
C ILE A 258 7.97 -10.53 4.43
N ARG A 259 9.22 -10.88 4.11
CA ARG A 259 10.40 -10.45 4.85
C ARG A 259 10.49 -8.92 4.84
N GLU A 260 11.04 -8.32 5.90
CA GLU A 260 11.30 -6.87 6.01
C GLU A 260 10.09 -5.95 6.21
N LYS A 261 8.85 -6.45 6.09
CA LYS A 261 7.65 -5.68 6.50
C LYS A 261 7.45 -5.74 8.02
N PRO A 262 6.94 -4.67 8.68
CA PRO A 262 6.72 -4.64 10.13
C PRO A 262 5.85 -5.78 10.67
N CYS A 263 4.87 -6.21 9.87
CA CYS A 263 4.03 -7.37 10.12
C CYS A 263 4.23 -8.37 8.98
N PRO A 264 5.13 -9.37 9.12
CA PRO A 264 5.54 -10.18 7.97
C PRO A 264 4.49 -11.23 7.58
N TRP A 265 3.60 -11.63 8.50
CA TRP A 265 2.49 -12.55 8.21
C TRP A 265 1.18 -11.80 7.98
N GLY A 266 0.57 -12.00 6.81
CA GLY A 266 -0.73 -11.42 6.52
C GLY A 266 -1.21 -11.68 5.11
N ILE A 267 -2.24 -10.94 4.70
CA ILE A 267 -2.78 -10.99 3.34
C ILE A 267 -2.08 -9.91 2.54
N LYS A 268 -1.28 -10.31 1.53
CA LYS A 268 -0.70 -9.37 0.57
C LYS A 268 -1.79 -8.88 -0.39
N ILE A 269 -1.97 -7.57 -0.45
CA ILE A 269 -2.88 -6.92 -1.38
C ILE A 269 -2.04 -6.05 -2.30
N PHE A 270 -2.19 -6.21 -3.62
CA PHE A 270 -1.61 -5.28 -4.56
C PHE A 270 -2.57 -4.11 -4.74
N VAL A 271 -2.11 -2.90 -4.47
CA VAL A 271 -2.93 -1.69 -4.49
C VAL A 271 -2.77 -1.00 -5.84
N LEU A 272 -3.66 -1.40 -6.74
CA LEU A 272 -4.22 -0.70 -7.91
C LEU A 272 -5.30 -1.68 -8.41
N TRP A 273 -6.45 -1.22 -8.91
CA TRP A 273 -7.70 -1.98 -8.72
C TRP A 273 -8.51 -2.37 -10.00
N GLN A 274 -9.07 -3.61 -10.02
CA GLN A 274 -10.34 -4.14 -10.63
C GLN A 274 -10.18 -5.64 -11.02
N LYS A 275 -11.23 -6.38 -11.41
CA LYS A 275 -11.26 -7.80 -11.90
C LYS A 275 -11.36 -7.84 -13.44
N ASP A 276 -10.78 -8.83 -14.14
CA ASP A 276 -10.87 -8.90 -15.61
C ASP A 276 -10.55 -10.27 -16.25
N GLU A 277 -11.10 -10.44 -17.45
CA GLU A 277 -11.18 -11.59 -18.36
C GLU A 277 -9.93 -11.73 -19.28
N HIS A 278 -9.00 -10.76 -19.23
CA HIS A 278 -7.76 -10.72 -20.05
C HIS A 278 -6.50 -11.21 -19.33
N ALA A 279 -6.64 -11.94 -18.23
CA ALA A 279 -5.51 -12.42 -17.42
C ALA A 279 -4.47 -13.20 -18.24
N GLU A 280 -4.88 -13.91 -19.29
CA GLU A 280 -3.99 -14.74 -20.10
C GLU A 280 -3.00 -13.95 -20.98
N GLU A 281 -3.36 -12.77 -21.52
CA GLU A 281 -2.44 -11.95 -22.33
C GLU A 281 -1.27 -11.45 -21.46
N TYR A 282 -1.59 -10.97 -20.26
CA TYR A 282 -0.65 -10.30 -19.38
C TYR A 282 0.22 -11.25 -18.56
N LYS A 283 -0.15 -12.53 -18.41
CA LYS A 283 0.71 -13.57 -17.81
C LYS A 283 2.07 -13.67 -18.50
N SER A 284 2.12 -13.38 -19.80
CA SER A 284 3.36 -13.44 -20.58
C SER A 284 4.43 -12.40 -20.19
N PHE A 285 4.05 -11.37 -19.41
CA PHE A 285 4.96 -10.33 -18.91
C PHE A 285 5.55 -10.67 -17.52
N GLY A 286 5.16 -11.79 -16.92
CA GLY A 286 5.43 -12.13 -15.53
C GLY A 286 4.43 -11.46 -14.58
N LEU A 287 4.40 -11.90 -13.32
CA LEU A 287 3.38 -11.49 -12.35
C LEU A 287 3.34 -9.97 -12.16
N GLY A 288 4.43 -9.33 -11.74
CA GLY A 288 4.44 -7.89 -11.45
C GLY A 288 4.05 -7.01 -12.64
N ALA A 289 4.73 -7.18 -13.79
CA ALA A 289 4.42 -6.39 -14.98
C ALA A 289 3.02 -6.69 -15.54
N GLY A 290 2.61 -7.96 -15.51
CA GLY A 290 1.26 -8.35 -15.92
C GLY A 290 0.19 -7.68 -15.07
N MET A 291 0.43 -7.54 -13.77
CA MET A 291 -0.46 -6.78 -12.88
C MET A 291 -0.54 -5.31 -13.29
N VAL A 292 0.58 -4.60 -13.50
CA VAL A 292 0.52 -3.18 -13.92
C VAL A 292 -0.27 -2.98 -15.20
N LEU A 293 -0.07 -3.83 -16.22
CA LEU A 293 -0.79 -3.73 -17.50
C LEU A 293 -2.28 -3.98 -17.34
N ASN A 294 -2.59 -5.01 -16.57
CA ASN A 294 -3.95 -5.39 -16.27
C ASN A 294 -4.67 -4.26 -15.51
N LEU A 295 -3.99 -3.58 -14.59
CA LEU A 295 -4.51 -2.41 -13.86
C LEU A 295 -4.65 -1.18 -14.76
N ALA A 296 -3.68 -0.92 -15.63
CA ALA A 296 -3.72 0.20 -16.56
C ALA A 296 -4.86 0.08 -17.59
N GLY A 297 -5.07 -1.11 -18.14
CA GLY A 297 -6.21 -1.40 -19.03
C GLY A 297 -7.54 -1.28 -18.31
N ARG A 298 -7.62 -1.81 -17.09
CA ARG A 298 -8.83 -1.79 -16.25
C ARG A 298 -9.31 -0.39 -15.89
N LEU A 299 -8.40 0.49 -15.48
CA LEU A 299 -8.74 1.86 -15.06
C LEU A 299 -9.01 2.81 -16.24
N GLN A 300 -8.95 2.31 -17.48
CA GLN A 300 -9.05 3.11 -18.71
C GLN A 300 -8.23 4.39 -18.60
N LEU A 301 -6.99 4.24 -18.12
CA LEU A 301 -6.16 5.38 -17.76
C LEU A 301 -6.09 6.35 -18.94
N VAL A 302 -6.29 7.62 -18.63
CA VAL A 302 -6.21 8.67 -19.64
C VAL A 302 -4.80 8.64 -20.23
N LYS A 303 -4.71 8.82 -21.55
CA LYS A 303 -3.43 8.92 -22.24
C LYS A 303 -2.51 9.89 -21.51
N PHE A 304 -1.24 9.53 -21.40
CA PHE A 304 -0.16 10.28 -20.76
C PHE A 304 -0.19 10.28 -19.22
N THR A 305 -1.00 9.39 -18.61
CA THR A 305 -0.89 9.04 -17.18
C THR A 305 0.50 8.49 -16.86
N LYS A 306 1.01 8.82 -15.68
CA LYS A 306 2.38 8.55 -15.21
C LYS A 306 2.32 7.55 -14.06
N LEU A 307 2.78 6.34 -14.34
CA LEU A 307 2.84 5.23 -13.42
C LEU A 307 4.23 5.15 -12.78
N TYR A 308 4.26 5.00 -11.47
CA TYR A 308 5.45 4.78 -10.66
C TYR A 308 5.33 3.44 -9.96
N PHE A 309 6.37 2.63 -9.94
CA PHE A 309 6.30 1.29 -9.36
C PHE A 309 7.66 0.79 -8.89
N ASP A 310 7.66 -0.12 -7.92
CA ASP A 310 8.89 -0.76 -7.41
C ASP A 310 9.46 -1.80 -8.40
N ASN A 311 10.68 -2.26 -8.11
CA ASN A 311 11.45 -3.28 -8.81
C ASN A 311 10.72 -4.60 -9.00
N PHE A 312 9.77 -4.95 -8.11
CA PHE A 312 8.93 -6.13 -8.31
C PHE A 312 8.19 -6.06 -9.66
N PHE A 313 7.62 -4.90 -9.97
CA PHE A 313 6.80 -4.66 -11.16
C PHE A 313 7.62 -4.27 -12.39
N THR A 314 8.75 -3.59 -12.20
CA THR A 314 9.52 -3.01 -13.31
C THR A 314 10.13 -4.05 -14.25
N SER A 315 9.85 -3.90 -15.54
CA SER A 315 10.57 -4.57 -16.62
C SER A 315 10.64 -3.69 -17.87
N LEU A 316 11.61 -3.94 -18.74
CA LEU A 316 11.71 -3.19 -20.00
C LEU A 316 10.56 -3.51 -20.97
N ALA A 317 10.04 -4.74 -20.92
CA ALA A 317 8.88 -5.15 -21.72
C ALA A 317 7.60 -4.42 -21.27
N LEU A 318 7.44 -4.20 -19.96
CA LEU A 318 6.36 -3.38 -19.42
C LEU A 318 6.42 -1.95 -19.97
N LEU A 319 7.59 -1.32 -19.97
CA LEU A 319 7.75 0.05 -20.48
C LEU A 319 7.46 0.17 -21.98
N GLU A 320 7.81 -0.84 -22.79
CA GLU A 320 7.42 -0.89 -24.20
C GLU A 320 5.90 -0.94 -24.34
N ARG A 321 5.24 -1.86 -23.62
CA ARG A 321 3.80 -2.02 -23.69
C ARG A 321 3.03 -0.79 -23.20
N LEU A 322 3.49 -0.14 -22.12
CA LEU A 322 2.92 1.13 -21.66
C LEU A 322 3.07 2.23 -22.73
N SER A 323 4.19 2.26 -23.46
CA SER A 323 4.39 3.21 -24.54
C SER A 323 3.38 3.01 -25.69
N GLU A 324 3.06 1.76 -26.03
CA GLU A 324 2.02 1.42 -27.02
C GLU A 324 0.62 1.87 -26.58
N MET A 325 0.38 1.93 -25.27
CA MET A 325 -0.86 2.39 -24.66
C MET A 325 -0.93 3.91 -24.46
N ASP A 326 0.07 4.68 -24.95
CA ASP A 326 0.24 6.11 -24.66
C ASP A 326 0.39 6.41 -23.15
N LEU A 327 0.95 5.48 -22.37
CA LEU A 327 1.17 5.63 -20.92
C LEU A 327 2.66 5.76 -20.59
N TYR A 328 2.93 6.41 -19.46
CA TYR A 328 4.28 6.57 -18.93
C TYR A 328 4.48 5.66 -17.72
N GLY A 329 5.65 5.04 -17.62
CA GLY A 329 6.08 4.18 -16.53
C GLY A 329 7.50 4.55 -16.09
N THR A 330 7.71 4.62 -14.78
CA THR A 330 9.01 4.82 -14.15
C THR A 330 9.14 3.94 -12.93
N GLY A 331 10.21 3.16 -12.83
CA GLY A 331 10.43 2.31 -11.67
C GLY A 331 11.89 1.94 -11.49
N THR A 332 12.24 1.56 -10.27
CA THR A 332 13.53 0.92 -9.98
C THR A 332 13.60 -0.43 -10.70
N ILE A 333 14.76 -0.79 -11.25
CA ILE A 333 14.92 -2.05 -11.99
C ILE A 333 16.12 -2.83 -11.47
N ARG A 334 15.94 -4.15 -11.30
CA ARG A 334 17.02 -5.05 -10.89
C ARG A 334 18.10 -5.16 -11.96
N SER A 335 19.34 -5.30 -11.54
CA SER A 335 20.54 -5.40 -12.39
C SER A 335 20.49 -6.58 -13.38
N ASN A 336 19.81 -7.67 -13.02
CA ASN A 336 19.61 -8.84 -13.88
C ASN A 336 18.52 -8.65 -14.95
N ARG A 337 17.78 -7.52 -14.96
CA ARG A 337 16.68 -7.24 -15.91
C ARG A 337 17.04 -6.20 -16.99
N LEU A 338 18.33 -5.86 -17.12
CA LEU A 338 18.79 -4.76 -18.00
C LEU A 338 18.90 -5.11 -19.49
N GLN A 339 18.67 -6.39 -19.87
CA GLN A 339 18.71 -6.85 -21.27
C GLN A 339 19.94 -6.37 -22.06
N GLY A 340 21.14 -6.57 -21.49
CA GLY A 340 22.42 -6.27 -22.14
C GLY A 340 22.86 -4.80 -22.06
N ALA A 341 22.19 -3.95 -21.29
CA ALA A 341 22.65 -2.58 -21.06
C ALA A 341 23.98 -2.55 -20.29
N MET A 342 24.97 -1.82 -20.81
CA MET A 342 26.24 -1.58 -20.13
C MET A 342 26.21 -0.24 -19.41
N LEU A 343 26.02 -0.29 -18.09
CA LEU A 343 26.07 0.86 -17.18
C LEU A 343 27.47 1.00 -16.55
N GLU A 344 27.79 2.17 -16.01
CA GLU A 344 29.02 2.38 -15.24
C GLU A 344 29.05 1.48 -13.99
N THR A 345 30.25 1.03 -13.62
CA THR A 345 30.45 0.19 -12.43
C THR A 345 30.33 1.03 -11.15
N ASP A 346 29.94 0.40 -10.05
CA ASP A 346 29.83 1.08 -8.76
C ASP A 346 31.17 1.65 -8.29
N SER A 347 32.27 0.96 -8.59
CA SER A 347 33.62 1.43 -8.27
C SER A 347 33.94 2.75 -8.98
N ASP A 348 33.64 2.85 -10.27
CA ASP A 348 33.93 4.06 -11.04
C ASP A 348 33.00 5.22 -10.67
N MET A 349 31.73 4.93 -10.40
CA MET A 349 30.79 5.94 -9.91
C MET A 349 31.16 6.45 -8.51
N LYS A 350 31.61 5.58 -7.60
CA LYS A 350 32.10 5.99 -6.28
C LYS A 350 33.29 6.94 -6.37
N LYS A 351 34.21 6.74 -7.32
CA LYS A 351 35.34 7.66 -7.57
C LYS A 351 34.87 9.05 -8.03
N ARG A 352 33.76 9.11 -8.78
CA ARG A 352 33.12 10.37 -9.22
C ARG A 352 32.32 11.06 -8.11
N GLY A 353 32.12 10.38 -6.98
CA GLY A 353 31.45 10.91 -5.80
C GLY A 353 29.94 10.64 -5.77
N ARG A 354 29.37 10.90 -4.58
CA ARG A 354 27.94 10.82 -4.31
C ARG A 354 27.18 11.83 -5.18
N GLY A 355 26.10 11.39 -5.81
CA GLY A 355 25.34 12.15 -6.80
C GLY A 355 25.77 11.91 -8.25
N SER A 356 26.82 11.10 -8.48
CA SER A 356 27.18 10.71 -9.84
C SER A 356 26.10 9.83 -10.47
N PHE A 357 25.92 9.95 -11.78
CA PHE A 357 24.96 9.16 -12.53
C PHE A 357 25.46 8.86 -13.94
N CYS A 358 24.90 7.80 -14.52
CA CYS A 358 25.05 7.48 -15.94
C CYS A 358 23.69 7.16 -16.56
N GLU A 359 23.57 7.43 -17.85
CA GLU A 359 22.34 7.27 -18.61
C GLU A 359 22.60 6.53 -19.91
N VAL A 360 21.74 5.57 -20.21
CA VAL A 360 21.71 4.86 -21.50
C VAL A 360 20.28 4.80 -22.01
N VAL A 361 20.14 4.88 -23.34
CA VAL A 361 18.84 4.93 -24.01
C VAL A 361 18.76 3.78 -25.00
N VAL A 362 17.60 3.11 -25.06
CA VAL A 362 17.34 2.09 -26.08
C VAL A 362 17.45 2.73 -27.46
N SER A 363 17.99 2.02 -28.45
CA SER A 363 18.25 2.53 -29.79
C SER A 363 17.00 3.11 -30.47
N SER A 364 15.82 2.55 -30.19
CA SER A 364 14.51 3.05 -30.64
C SER A 364 14.17 4.43 -30.07
N GLY A 365 14.74 4.78 -28.90
CA GLY A 365 14.47 6.04 -28.21
C GLY A 365 13.27 6.00 -27.26
N ASP A 366 12.66 4.83 -27.06
CA ASP A 366 11.39 4.74 -26.31
C ASP A 366 11.56 4.64 -24.80
N SER A 367 12.71 4.15 -24.34
CA SER A 367 13.01 4.00 -22.91
C SER A 367 14.49 4.23 -22.61
N CYS A 368 14.76 4.59 -21.36
CA CYS A 368 16.09 4.81 -20.83
C CYS A 368 16.30 4.08 -19.50
N LEU A 369 17.58 3.87 -19.19
CA LEU A 369 18.06 3.48 -17.87
C LEU A 369 18.92 4.61 -17.33
N VAL A 370 18.68 4.98 -16.08
CA VAL A 370 19.50 5.91 -15.33
C VAL A 370 20.00 5.21 -14.09
N LYS A 371 21.33 5.10 -13.95
CA LYS A 371 21.95 4.64 -12.72
C LYS A 371 22.45 5.84 -11.94
N TRP A 372 22.05 5.95 -10.68
CA TRP A 372 22.42 7.04 -9.79
C TRP A 372 23.12 6.48 -8.55
N MET A 373 24.23 7.10 -8.15
CA MET A 373 25.03 6.71 -7.00
C MET A 373 24.74 7.65 -5.83
N ASP A 374 24.10 7.13 -4.80
CA ASP A 374 23.98 7.81 -3.51
C ASP A 374 24.90 7.11 -2.47
N ASN A 375 24.37 6.65 -1.34
CA ASN A 375 25.09 5.71 -0.47
C ASN A 375 25.29 4.35 -1.15
N ARG A 376 24.29 3.91 -1.92
CA ARG A 376 24.31 2.74 -2.81
C ARG A 376 23.88 3.20 -4.20
N SER A 377 24.20 2.40 -5.22
CA SER A 377 23.69 2.68 -6.56
C SER A 377 22.26 2.18 -6.71
N VAL A 378 21.44 2.94 -7.42
CA VAL A 378 20.10 2.56 -7.82
C VAL A 378 19.97 2.70 -9.33
N ILE A 379 19.23 1.79 -9.96
CA ILE A 379 18.96 1.84 -11.40
C ILE A 379 17.47 2.08 -11.58
N LEU A 380 17.10 3.12 -12.33
CA LEU A 380 15.72 3.37 -12.73
C LEU A 380 15.57 3.13 -14.23
N ALA A 381 14.44 2.53 -14.60
CA ALA A 381 13.98 2.43 -15.98
C ALA A 381 12.79 3.36 -16.18
N SER A 382 12.76 4.09 -17.29
CA SER A 382 11.66 4.99 -17.62
C SER A 382 11.43 5.08 -19.12
N ASN A 383 10.17 5.23 -19.55
CA ASN A 383 9.79 5.65 -20.91
C ASN A 383 9.34 7.13 -20.97
N MET A 384 9.44 7.84 -19.85
CA MET A 384 8.96 9.21 -19.67
C MET A 384 10.10 10.21 -19.65
N ILE A 385 11.09 9.96 -18.80
CA ILE A 385 12.20 10.89 -18.56
C ILE A 385 13.43 10.16 -18.05
N GLY A 386 14.60 10.61 -18.50
CA GLY A 386 15.90 10.12 -18.04
C GLY A 386 16.57 11.10 -17.08
N SER A 387 17.82 11.47 -17.38
CA SER A 387 18.58 12.34 -16.48
C SER A 387 17.98 13.74 -16.30
N GLY A 388 17.37 14.28 -17.36
CA GLY A 388 16.58 15.52 -17.32
C GLY A 388 17.33 16.73 -16.77
N ALA A 389 16.58 17.65 -16.15
CA ALA A 389 17.13 18.74 -15.35
C ALA A 389 17.60 18.19 -13.99
N VAL A 390 18.91 18.31 -13.73
CA VAL A 390 19.51 17.85 -12.47
C VAL A 390 19.13 18.80 -11.35
N ASN A 391 18.50 18.26 -10.32
CA ASN A 391 18.15 18.98 -9.09
C ASN A 391 19.23 18.73 -8.02
N LYS A 392 19.30 19.61 -7.03
CA LYS A 392 20.09 19.38 -5.81
C LYS A 392 19.18 18.89 -4.70
N VAL A 393 19.51 17.76 -4.09
CA VAL A 393 18.78 17.20 -2.94
C VAL A 393 19.66 17.24 -1.70
N ARG A 394 19.07 17.59 -0.56
CA ARG A 394 19.76 17.51 0.73
C ARG A 394 19.76 16.07 1.20
N ARG A 395 20.94 15.54 1.52
CA ARG A 395 21.09 14.18 2.05
C ARG A 395 21.98 14.17 3.26
N TRP A 396 21.57 13.47 4.32
CA TRP A 396 22.42 13.22 5.47
C TRP A 396 23.61 12.35 5.07
N CYS A 397 24.80 12.70 5.56
CA CYS A 397 26.00 11.89 5.41
C CYS A 397 26.48 11.43 6.79
N LYS A 398 26.43 10.12 7.04
CA LYS A 398 26.84 9.53 8.32
C LYS A 398 28.33 9.78 8.64
N GLN A 399 29.18 9.82 7.61
CA GLN A 399 30.63 10.02 7.76
C GLN A 399 30.97 11.45 8.19
N THR A 400 30.35 12.46 7.56
CA THR A 400 30.61 13.87 7.89
C THR A 400 29.66 14.43 8.95
N LYS A 401 28.64 13.66 9.34
CA LYS A 401 27.56 14.07 10.26
C LYS A 401 26.94 15.43 9.87
N ALA A 402 26.76 15.61 8.57
CA ALA A 402 26.24 16.84 7.99
C ALA A 402 25.35 16.54 6.79
N TYR A 403 24.52 17.51 6.43
CA TYR A 403 23.76 17.47 5.18
C TYR A 403 24.65 17.89 4.01
N LEU A 404 24.67 17.06 2.96
CA LEU A 404 25.32 17.33 1.69
C LEU A 404 24.29 17.70 0.64
N GLN A 405 24.67 18.56 -0.30
CA GLN A 405 23.91 18.83 -1.51
C GLN A 405 24.35 17.85 -2.59
N VAL A 406 23.47 16.92 -2.95
CA VAL A 406 23.75 15.83 -3.88
C VAL A 406 23.03 16.10 -5.20
N ASP A 407 23.72 15.93 -6.32
CA ASP A 407 23.08 15.98 -7.64
C ASP A 407 22.11 14.81 -7.81
N GLN A 408 20.88 15.12 -8.17
CA GLN A 408 19.78 14.18 -8.35
C GLN A 408 19.21 14.31 -9.77
N PRO A 409 19.30 13.25 -10.59
CA PRO A 409 18.64 13.21 -11.89
C PRO A 409 17.11 13.38 -11.77
N GLN A 410 16.49 14.00 -12.77
CA GLN A 410 15.06 14.32 -12.73
C GLN A 410 14.17 13.08 -12.57
N VAL A 411 14.52 11.96 -13.21
CA VAL A 411 13.81 10.68 -13.03
C VAL A 411 13.79 10.21 -11.58
N VAL A 412 14.89 10.40 -10.85
CA VAL A 412 14.99 10.04 -9.42
C VAL A 412 14.13 10.97 -8.59
N SER A 413 14.17 12.27 -8.88
CA SER A 413 13.34 13.27 -8.19
C SER A 413 11.86 12.96 -8.32
N LEU A 414 11.38 12.67 -9.53
CA LEU A 414 9.98 12.34 -9.79
C LEU A 414 9.59 11.00 -9.18
N TYR A 415 10.46 9.99 -9.27
CA TYR A 415 10.20 8.70 -8.65
C TYR A 415 10.00 8.83 -7.14
N ASN A 416 10.92 9.50 -6.44
CA ASN A 416 10.83 9.70 -5.00
C ASN A 416 9.60 10.52 -4.59
N GLN A 417 9.18 11.48 -5.43
CA GLN A 417 8.00 12.30 -5.16
C GLN A 417 6.70 11.49 -5.22
N TYR A 418 6.58 10.55 -6.16
CA TYR A 418 5.30 9.92 -6.48
C TYR A 418 5.18 8.44 -6.08
N MET A 419 6.27 7.72 -5.82
CA MET A 419 6.20 6.30 -5.45
C MET A 419 5.63 6.06 -4.04
N GLY A 420 5.91 6.95 -3.08
CA GLY A 420 5.52 6.76 -1.67
C GLY A 420 4.03 6.89 -1.35
N GLY A 421 3.14 6.98 -2.34
CA GLY A 421 1.70 7.15 -2.11
C GLY A 421 1.05 6.00 -1.34
N VAL A 422 1.42 4.76 -1.66
CA VAL A 422 0.89 3.57 -0.98
C VAL A 422 1.43 3.46 0.46
N ASP A 423 2.74 3.65 0.66
CA ASP A 423 3.32 3.66 2.01
C ASP A 423 2.72 4.76 2.91
N LYS A 424 2.44 5.94 2.35
CA LYS A 424 1.75 7.02 3.10
C LYS A 424 0.33 6.62 3.48
N MET A 425 -0.40 5.94 2.59
CA MET A 425 -1.72 5.40 2.91
C MET A 425 -1.63 4.34 4.02
N ASP A 426 -0.64 3.44 3.95
CA ASP A 426 -0.39 2.43 4.99
C ASP A 426 -0.07 3.06 6.35
N GLN A 427 0.65 4.19 6.38
CA GLN A 427 0.93 4.93 7.62
C GLN A 427 -0.30 5.61 8.23
N MET A 428 -1.32 5.92 7.42
CA MET A 428 -2.56 6.53 7.88
C MET A 428 -3.56 5.52 8.46
N LEU A 429 -3.36 4.22 8.16
CA LEU A 429 -4.18 3.09 8.61
C LEU A 429 -3.60 2.48 9.89
#